data_AF-A0A7J4T0Q5-F1
#
_entry.id   AF-A0A7J4T0Q5-F1
#
_cell.length_a   1.000
_cell.length_b   1.000
_cell.length_c   1.000
_cell.angle_alpha   90.00
_cell.angle_beta   90.00
_cell.angle_gamma   90.00
#
_symmetry.space_group_name_H-M   'P 1'
#
loop_
_entity.id
_entity.type
_entity.pdbx_description
1 polymer ?
#
loop_
_entity_poly.entity_id
_entity_poly.type
_entity_poly.pdbx_seq_one_letter_code
_entity_poly.pdbx_strand_id
1 'polypeptide(L)'
;MEKVTRAIFALILVSVMPTISIIFTYSWSESELQGQIFFIFAKLWYILIPVYWIYRIEKSRLMLGETNSNGRTESLISGIIIFVVIGVIFLMFGDTIDVELMKQEIGPTGLLNFPLFIAGMVYWITINSLVEEFVFRQFIGDRLLEITGRESITVFLSAAIFTCHHTVLLSLYFEPWQNVIASLGVFIAGVTWSILWLRHRSLFVCWLSHAIADLAVFGIAYLILF
;
A
#
# COMPACT_ATOMS: atom_id res chain seq x y z
N MET A 1 27.55 -13.59 -2.28
CA MET A 1 26.63 -14.05 -3.35
C MET A 1 25.37 -14.69 -2.77
N GLU A 2 25.48 -15.66 -1.86
CA GLU A 2 24.30 -16.37 -1.32
C GLU A 2 23.23 -15.45 -0.67
N LYS A 3 23.65 -14.42 0.10
CA LYS A 3 22.72 -13.47 0.71
C LYS A 3 21.94 -12.63 -0.31
N VAL A 4 22.61 -12.09 -1.32
CA VAL A 4 21.99 -11.28 -2.38
C VAL A 4 21.05 -12.14 -3.24
N THR A 5 21.47 -13.36 -3.59
CA THR A 5 20.61 -14.30 -4.33
C THR A 5 19.32 -14.62 -3.56
N ARG A 6 19.43 -14.86 -2.24
CA ARG A 6 18.27 -15.06 -1.36
C ARG A 6 17.37 -13.83 -1.32
N ALA A 7 17.93 -12.62 -1.22
CA ALA A 7 17.17 -11.38 -1.23
C ALA A 7 16.42 -11.16 -2.54
N ILE A 8 17.04 -11.44 -3.70
CA ILE A 8 16.38 -11.37 -5.01
C ILE A 8 15.22 -12.34 -5.10
N PHE A 9 15.41 -13.59 -4.64
CA PHE A 9 14.35 -14.59 -4.64
C PHE A 9 13.16 -14.17 -3.76
N ALA A 10 13.43 -13.72 -2.53
CA ALA A 10 12.41 -13.19 -1.63
C ALA A 10 11.64 -12.01 -2.24
N LEU A 11 12.37 -11.09 -2.89
CA LEU A 11 11.81 -9.91 -3.52
C LEU A 11 10.82 -10.31 -4.62
N ILE A 12 11.24 -11.17 -5.55
CA ILE A 12 10.39 -11.63 -6.66
C ILE A 12 9.16 -12.36 -6.13
N LEU A 13 9.34 -13.23 -5.13
CA LEU A 13 8.27 -14.07 -4.58
C LEU A 13 7.10 -13.28 -3.97
N VAL A 14 7.38 -12.09 -3.43
CA VAL A 14 6.42 -11.28 -2.69
C VAL A 14 5.97 -10.04 -3.47
N SER A 15 6.88 -9.35 -4.15
CA SER A 15 6.59 -8.05 -4.78
C SER A 15 5.58 -8.10 -5.93
N VAL A 16 5.50 -9.23 -6.64
CA VAL A 16 4.59 -9.39 -7.79
C VAL A 16 3.18 -9.79 -7.38
N MET A 17 3.01 -10.38 -6.18
CA MET A 17 1.76 -10.99 -5.75
C MET A 17 0.59 -10.01 -5.67
N PRO A 18 0.74 -8.77 -5.17
CA PRO A 18 -0.37 -7.80 -5.17
C PRO A 18 -0.90 -7.49 -6.57
N THR A 19 0.00 -7.28 -7.55
CA THR A 19 -0.39 -7.05 -8.94
C THR A 19 -1.07 -8.28 -9.55
N ILE A 20 -0.51 -9.47 -9.33
CA ILE A 20 -1.12 -10.72 -9.80
C ILE A 20 -2.50 -10.92 -9.17
N SER A 21 -2.68 -10.59 -7.89
CA SER A 21 -3.98 -10.64 -7.21
C SER A 21 -5.02 -9.78 -7.92
N ILE A 22 -4.67 -8.54 -8.28
CA ILE A 22 -5.60 -7.64 -8.96
C ILE A 22 -5.93 -8.18 -10.36
N ILE A 23 -4.91 -8.53 -11.16
CA ILE A 23 -5.12 -9.07 -12.52
C ILE A 23 -5.96 -10.35 -12.47
N PHE A 24 -5.70 -11.23 -11.51
CA PHE A 24 -6.47 -12.46 -11.36
C PHE A 24 -7.93 -12.15 -11.07
N THR A 25 -8.21 -11.31 -10.07
CA THR A 25 -9.58 -10.97 -9.64
C THR A 25 -10.38 -10.25 -10.73
N TYR A 26 -9.75 -9.42 -11.56
CA TYR A 26 -10.47 -8.58 -12.54
C TYR A 26 -10.37 -9.06 -13.98
N SER A 27 -9.45 -9.97 -14.32
CA SER A 27 -9.24 -10.39 -15.72
C SER A 27 -9.19 -11.89 -15.94
N TRP A 28 -8.79 -12.70 -14.95
CA TRP A 28 -8.62 -14.15 -15.14
C TRP A 28 -9.65 -15.00 -14.41
N SER A 29 -10.27 -14.49 -13.34
CA SER A 29 -11.29 -15.25 -12.62
C SER A 29 -12.59 -15.31 -13.42
N GLU A 30 -13.18 -16.50 -13.47
CA GLU A 30 -14.45 -16.77 -14.15
C GLU A 30 -15.67 -16.52 -13.24
N SER A 31 -15.43 -16.32 -11.94
CA SER A 31 -16.47 -16.04 -10.95
C SER A 31 -15.94 -15.17 -9.81
N GLU A 32 -16.84 -14.44 -9.17
CA GLU A 32 -16.53 -13.61 -8.00
C GLU A 32 -15.92 -14.44 -6.86
N LEU A 33 -16.46 -15.63 -6.59
CA LEU A 33 -15.96 -16.54 -5.57
C LEU A 33 -14.50 -16.91 -5.82
N GLN A 34 -14.13 -17.21 -7.07
CA GLN A 34 -12.76 -17.54 -7.44
C GLN A 34 -11.83 -16.33 -7.22
N GLY A 35 -12.26 -15.13 -7.61
CA GLY A 35 -11.53 -13.89 -7.39
C GLY A 35 -11.30 -13.60 -5.90
N GLN A 36 -12.32 -13.80 -5.05
CA GLN A 36 -12.23 -13.62 -3.60
C GLN A 36 -11.31 -14.66 -2.94
N ILE A 37 -11.41 -15.94 -3.33
CA ILE A 37 -10.52 -16.99 -2.84
C ILE A 37 -9.07 -16.65 -3.17
N PHE A 38 -8.79 -16.21 -4.41
CA PHE A 38 -7.44 -15.85 -4.81
C PHE A 38 -6.94 -14.59 -4.08
N PHE A 39 -7.80 -13.59 -3.88
CA PHE A 39 -7.46 -12.42 -3.08
C PHE A 39 -7.04 -12.79 -1.64
N ILE A 40 -7.81 -13.66 -0.98
CA ILE A 40 -7.47 -14.15 0.37
C ILE A 40 -6.15 -14.93 0.33
N PHE A 41 -5.98 -15.82 -0.64
CA PHE A 41 -4.74 -16.57 -0.83
C PHE A 41 -3.53 -15.64 -1.03
N ALA A 42 -3.64 -14.66 -1.93
CA ALA A 42 -2.61 -13.67 -2.18
C ALA A 42 -2.28 -12.89 -0.91
N LYS A 43 -3.30 -12.50 -0.13
CA LYS A 43 -3.13 -11.80 1.14
C LYS A 43 -2.38 -12.61 2.17
N LEU A 44 -2.72 -13.89 2.32
CA LEU A 44 -1.95 -14.81 3.15
C LEU A 44 -0.53 -15.01 2.61
N TRP A 45 -0.35 -15.12 1.30
CA TRP A 45 0.95 -15.32 0.66
C TRP A 45 1.91 -14.18 0.97
N TYR A 46 1.50 -12.94 0.69
CA TYR A 46 2.38 -11.78 0.85
C TYR A 46 2.55 -11.37 2.32
N ILE A 47 1.76 -11.90 3.27
CA ILE A 47 1.98 -11.71 4.72
C ILE A 47 2.83 -12.84 5.31
N LEU A 48 2.42 -14.10 5.11
CA LEU A 48 3.02 -15.26 5.77
C LEU A 48 4.44 -15.53 5.28
N ILE A 49 4.73 -15.31 3.99
CA ILE A 49 6.09 -15.52 3.46
C ILE A 49 7.08 -14.53 4.07
N PRO A 50 6.83 -13.20 4.06
CA PRO A 50 7.68 -12.25 4.79
C PRO A 50 7.87 -12.57 6.27
N VAL A 51 6.80 -12.95 6.97
CA VAL A 51 6.88 -13.32 8.40
C VAL A 51 7.79 -14.54 8.57
N TYR A 52 7.52 -15.62 7.83
CA TYR A 52 8.34 -16.83 7.88
C TYR A 52 9.82 -16.51 7.59
N TRP A 53 10.06 -15.70 6.58
CA TRP A 53 11.41 -15.35 6.14
C TRP A 53 12.17 -14.58 7.21
N ILE A 54 11.58 -13.53 7.80
CA ILE A 54 12.19 -12.74 8.85
C ILE A 54 12.55 -13.61 10.07
N TYR A 55 11.61 -14.43 10.53
CA TYR A 55 11.81 -15.19 11.76
C TYR A 55 12.66 -16.45 11.58
N ARG A 56 12.55 -17.14 10.43
CA ARG A 56 13.18 -18.46 10.24
C ARG A 56 14.44 -18.41 9.38
N ILE A 57 14.48 -17.55 8.38
CA ILE A 57 15.64 -17.44 7.46
C ILE A 57 16.62 -16.42 7.99
N GLU A 58 16.14 -15.22 8.34
CA GLU A 58 17.00 -14.13 8.84
C GLU A 58 17.24 -14.18 10.34
N LYS A 59 16.39 -14.91 11.08
CA LYS A 59 16.42 -14.94 12.55
C LYS A 59 16.35 -13.53 13.15
N SER A 60 15.58 -12.67 12.50
CA SER A 60 15.31 -11.29 12.90
C SER A 60 13.89 -11.18 13.47
N ARG A 61 13.42 -9.94 13.69
CA ARG A 61 12.09 -9.64 14.24
C ARG A 61 11.40 -8.53 13.46
N LEU A 62 10.08 -8.49 13.54
CA LEU A 62 9.32 -7.32 13.11
C LEU A 62 9.75 -6.08 13.89
N MET A 63 10.00 -4.98 13.19
CA MET A 63 10.41 -3.73 13.80
C MET A 63 9.19 -2.83 13.98
N LEU A 64 8.23 -3.27 14.79
CA LEU A 64 7.07 -2.45 15.18
C LEU A 64 7.57 -1.08 15.69
N GLY A 65 8.60 -1.14 16.54
CA GLY A 65 9.43 -0.01 16.98
C GLY A 65 8.72 0.87 18.01
N GLU A 66 9.48 1.37 18.99
CA GLU A 66 9.05 2.49 19.82
C GLU A 66 9.45 3.80 19.15
N THR A 67 8.63 4.83 19.31
CA THR A 67 8.92 6.13 18.73
C THR A 67 9.66 7.02 19.71
N ASN A 68 10.83 7.53 19.30
CA ASN A 68 11.33 8.76 19.88
C ASN A 68 10.41 9.94 19.46
N SER A 69 10.47 11.06 20.18
CA SER A 69 9.62 12.23 19.90
C SER A 69 9.73 12.74 18.46
N ASN A 70 10.91 12.59 17.85
CA ASN A 70 11.18 13.04 16.49
C ASN A 70 10.44 12.18 15.46
N GLY A 71 10.46 10.85 15.61
CA GLY A 71 9.74 9.93 14.72
C GLY A 71 8.23 10.18 14.72
N ARG A 72 7.61 10.43 15.89
CA ARG A 72 6.19 10.82 15.96
C ARG A 72 5.91 12.14 15.26
N THR A 73 6.80 13.11 15.42
CA THR A 73 6.62 14.44 14.83
C THR A 73 6.73 14.37 13.31
N GLU A 74 7.73 13.66 12.79
CA GLU A 74 7.91 13.49 11.34
C GLU A 74 6.77 12.70 10.69
N SER A 75 6.24 11.66 11.35
CA SER A 75 5.10 10.91 10.81
C SER A 75 3.81 11.72 10.83
N LEU A 76 3.54 12.50 11.89
CA LEU A 76 2.39 13.40 11.94
C LEU A 76 2.46 14.48 10.86
N ILE A 77 3.61 15.16 10.74
CA ILE A 77 3.79 16.23 9.75
C ILE A 77 3.63 15.67 8.33
N SER A 78 4.32 14.58 8.00
CA SER A 78 4.22 13.98 6.67
C SER A 78 2.81 13.48 6.37
N GLY A 79 2.14 12.82 7.32
CA GLY A 79 0.77 12.35 7.16
C GLY A 79 -0.20 13.50 6.91
N ILE A 80 -0.11 14.59 7.70
CA ILE A 80 -0.95 15.79 7.52
C ILE A 80 -0.69 16.44 6.16
N ILE A 81 0.57 16.56 5.72
CA ILE A 81 0.89 17.11 4.40
C ILE A 81 0.24 16.27 3.30
N ILE A 82 0.38 14.94 3.35
CA ILE A 82 -0.23 14.04 2.36
C ILE A 82 -1.76 14.14 2.39
N PHE A 83 -2.37 14.14 3.58
CA PHE A 83 -3.82 14.34 3.76
C PHE A 83 -4.31 15.62 3.08
N VAL A 84 -3.63 16.75 3.34
CA VAL A 84 -3.99 18.05 2.76
C VAL A 84 -3.82 18.03 1.24
N VAL A 85 -2.72 17.46 0.73
CA VAL A 85 -2.49 17.35 -0.72
C VAL A 85 -3.58 16.52 -1.40
N ILE A 86 -3.96 15.36 -0.83
CA ILE A 86 -5.05 14.54 -1.34
C ILE A 86 -6.36 15.34 -1.37
N GLY A 87 -6.67 16.05 -0.28
CA GLY A 87 -7.87 16.91 -0.21
C GLY A 87 -7.86 18.03 -1.25
N VAL A 88 -6.73 18.71 -1.46
CA VAL A 88 -6.61 19.78 -2.46
C VAL A 88 -6.79 19.23 -3.87
N ILE A 89 -6.17 18.09 -4.20
CA ILE A 89 -6.33 17.44 -5.51
C ILE A 89 -7.80 17.05 -5.73
N PHE A 90 -8.48 16.51 -4.71
CA PHE A 90 -9.90 16.21 -4.81
C PHE A 90 -10.76 17.46 -5.00
N LEU A 91 -10.47 18.57 -4.31
CA LEU A 91 -11.20 19.82 -4.52
C LEU A 91 -11.00 20.41 -5.93
N MET A 92 -9.84 20.17 -6.55
CA MET A 92 -9.54 20.66 -7.89
C MET A 92 -10.13 19.81 -9.01
N PHE A 93 -10.17 18.48 -8.82
CA PHE A 93 -10.47 17.52 -9.89
C PHE A 93 -11.61 16.55 -9.56
N GLY A 94 -12.21 16.63 -8.38
CA GLY A 94 -13.23 15.70 -7.90
C GLY A 94 -14.47 15.62 -8.81
N ASP A 95 -14.88 16.75 -9.39
CA ASP A 95 -15.99 16.81 -10.35
C ASP A 95 -15.73 16.05 -11.67
N THR A 96 -14.48 15.65 -11.92
CA THR A 96 -14.11 14.87 -13.11
C THR A 96 -14.17 13.35 -12.89
N ILE A 97 -14.41 12.89 -11.66
CA ILE A 97 -14.46 11.46 -11.32
C ILE A 97 -15.77 10.86 -11.84
N ASP A 98 -15.67 9.76 -12.58
CA ASP A 98 -16.85 8.97 -12.96
C ASP A 98 -17.34 8.14 -11.76
N VAL A 99 -18.24 8.74 -10.99
CA VAL A 99 -18.83 8.13 -9.80
C VAL A 99 -19.67 6.90 -10.14
N GLU A 100 -20.32 6.88 -11.30
CA GLU A 100 -21.18 5.76 -11.70
C GLU A 100 -20.33 4.54 -12.07
N LEU A 101 -19.24 4.75 -12.83
CA LEU A 101 -18.24 3.71 -13.08
C LEU A 101 -17.67 3.18 -11.76
N MET A 102 -17.27 4.07 -10.85
CA MET A 102 -16.72 3.66 -9.55
C MET A 102 -17.71 2.82 -8.74
N LYS A 103 -18.99 3.21 -8.70
CA LYS A 103 -20.05 2.41 -8.04
C LYS A 103 -20.27 1.07 -8.72
N GLN A 104 -20.19 1.01 -10.05
CA GLN A 104 -20.32 -0.24 -10.81
C GLN A 104 -19.20 -1.22 -10.46
N GLU A 105 -17.94 -0.76 -10.41
CA GLU A 105 -16.78 -1.60 -10.11
C GLU A 105 -16.73 -2.02 -8.63
N ILE A 106 -17.15 -1.14 -7.72
CA ILE A 106 -17.15 -1.41 -6.27
C ILE A 106 -18.36 -2.26 -5.86
N GLY A 107 -19.50 -2.13 -6.54
CA GLY A 107 -20.78 -2.77 -6.19
C GLY A 107 -20.68 -4.26 -5.86
N PRO A 108 -20.05 -5.10 -6.71
CA PRO A 108 -19.89 -6.53 -6.46
C PRO A 108 -19.17 -6.86 -5.15
N THR A 109 -18.29 -5.99 -4.65
CA THR A 109 -17.57 -6.23 -3.38
C THR A 109 -18.45 -6.07 -2.13
N GLY A 110 -19.67 -5.54 -2.28
CA GLY A 110 -20.57 -5.21 -1.18
C GLY A 110 -20.24 -3.90 -0.46
N LEU A 111 -19.17 -3.19 -0.84
CA LEU A 111 -18.72 -1.95 -0.19
C LEU A 111 -19.66 -0.75 -0.38
N LEU A 112 -20.72 -0.87 -1.20
CA LEU A 112 -21.82 0.11 -1.22
C LEU A 112 -22.80 -0.06 -0.05
N ASN A 113 -22.65 -1.10 0.77
CA ASN A 113 -23.36 -1.24 2.04
C ASN A 113 -22.63 -0.44 3.14
N PHE A 114 -23.31 0.55 3.74
CA PHE A 114 -22.67 1.47 4.69
C PHE A 114 -21.98 0.79 5.89
N PRO A 115 -22.60 -0.15 6.64
CA PRO A 115 -21.89 -0.89 7.69
C PRO A 115 -20.64 -1.63 7.21
N LEU A 116 -20.70 -2.29 6.05
CA LEU A 116 -19.56 -3.00 5.47
C LEU A 116 -18.47 -2.03 5.01
N PHE A 117 -18.84 -0.88 4.44
CA PHE A 117 -17.93 0.20 4.09
C PHE A 117 -17.15 0.70 5.31
N ILE A 118 -17.84 0.99 6.42
CA ILE A 118 -17.19 1.47 7.65
C ILE A 118 -16.25 0.40 8.23
N ALA A 119 -16.68 -0.85 8.27
CA ALA A 119 -15.82 -1.96 8.73
C ALA A 119 -14.57 -2.11 7.84
N GLY A 120 -14.76 -2.02 6.52
CA GLY A 120 -13.70 -2.00 5.54
C GLY A 120 -12.73 -0.85 5.77
N MET A 121 -13.23 0.39 5.80
CA MET A 121 -12.45 1.60 6.02
C MET A 121 -11.57 1.48 7.27
N VAL A 122 -12.12 1.04 8.41
CA VAL A 122 -11.35 0.82 9.64
C VAL A 122 -10.25 -0.22 9.41
N TYR A 123 -10.56 -1.35 8.76
CA TYR A 123 -9.57 -2.37 8.44
C TYR A 123 -8.46 -1.83 7.54
N TRP A 124 -8.78 -1.07 6.50
CA TRP A 124 -7.77 -0.56 5.56
C TRP A 124 -6.84 0.46 6.21
N ILE A 125 -7.42 1.46 6.90
CA ILE A 125 -6.67 2.52 7.59
C ILE A 125 -5.74 1.95 8.67
N THR A 126 -6.16 0.89 9.37
CA THR A 126 -5.42 0.37 10.53
C THR A 126 -4.58 -0.86 10.21
N ILE A 127 -5.23 -1.97 9.81
CA ILE A 127 -4.58 -3.27 9.67
C ILE A 127 -3.88 -3.38 8.31
N ASN A 128 -4.56 -3.01 7.23
CA ASN A 128 -4.00 -3.14 5.89
C ASN A 128 -2.79 -2.23 5.69
N SER A 129 -2.90 -0.96 6.05
CA SER A 129 -1.78 -0.01 5.96
C SER A 129 -0.57 -0.46 6.78
N LEU A 130 -0.77 -1.04 7.98
CA LEU A 130 0.32 -1.60 8.78
C LEU A 130 0.98 -2.80 8.08
N VAL A 131 0.17 -3.68 7.50
CA VAL A 131 0.63 -4.82 6.71
C VAL A 131 1.40 -4.35 5.48
N GLU A 132 0.95 -3.29 4.81
CA GLU A 132 1.65 -2.71 3.67
C GLU A 132 3.00 -2.12 4.08
N GLU A 133 3.08 -1.36 5.17
CA GLU A 133 4.36 -0.85 5.65
C GLU A 133 5.32 -1.97 6.05
N PHE A 134 4.78 -3.03 6.67
CA PHE A 134 5.53 -4.26 6.94
C PHE A 134 6.13 -4.86 5.66
N VAL A 135 5.32 -5.00 4.62
CA VAL A 135 5.73 -5.70 3.38
C VAL A 135 6.63 -4.82 2.53
N PHE A 136 6.26 -3.56 2.29
CA PHE A 136 6.96 -2.70 1.35
C PHE A 136 8.17 -1.99 1.97
N ARG A 137 8.14 -1.66 3.26
CA ARG A 137 9.27 -1.01 3.94
C ARG A 137 10.20 -2.02 4.57
N GLN A 138 9.69 -2.79 5.54
CA GLN A 138 10.56 -3.72 6.25
C GLN A 138 11.02 -4.85 5.32
N PHE A 139 10.10 -5.59 4.71
CA PHE A 139 10.49 -6.77 3.96
C PHE A 139 11.14 -6.45 2.60
N ILE A 140 10.42 -5.77 1.70
CA ILE A 140 10.91 -5.41 0.36
C ILE A 140 12.03 -4.37 0.45
N GLY A 141 11.85 -3.32 1.25
CA GLY A 141 12.83 -2.24 1.39
C GLY A 141 14.18 -2.72 1.92
N ASP A 142 14.22 -3.57 2.94
CA ASP A 142 15.50 -4.10 3.45
C ASP A 142 16.20 -4.97 2.41
N ARG A 143 15.45 -5.69 1.56
CA ARG A 143 16.01 -6.62 0.56
C ARG A 143 16.58 -5.83 -0.59
N LEU A 144 15.87 -4.79 -1.01
CA LEU A 144 16.38 -3.81 -1.97
C LEU A 144 17.65 -3.12 -1.45
N LEU A 145 17.71 -2.78 -0.16
CA LEU A 145 18.92 -2.21 0.45
C LEU A 145 20.08 -3.21 0.45
N GLU A 146 19.81 -4.47 0.76
CA GLU A 146 20.81 -5.54 0.70
C GLU A 146 21.33 -5.81 -0.72
N ILE A 147 20.48 -5.70 -1.73
CA ILE A 147 20.84 -5.90 -3.13
C ILE A 147 21.62 -4.71 -3.68
N THR A 148 21.16 -3.49 -3.38
CA THR A 148 21.68 -2.26 -4.02
C THR A 148 22.79 -1.59 -3.23
N GLY A 149 22.82 -1.77 -1.91
CA GLY A 149 23.71 -1.04 -1.00
C GLY A 149 23.50 0.48 -0.97
N ARG A 150 22.40 0.99 -1.56
CA ARG A 150 22.16 2.42 -1.77
C ARG A 150 20.74 2.80 -1.32
N GLU A 151 20.66 3.70 -0.34
CA GLU A 151 19.39 4.17 0.22
C GLU A 151 18.49 4.84 -0.82
N SER A 152 19.04 5.73 -1.66
CA SER A 152 18.26 6.44 -2.67
C SER A 152 17.62 5.51 -3.69
N ILE A 153 18.35 4.49 -4.16
CA ILE A 153 17.82 3.48 -5.08
C ILE A 153 16.77 2.60 -4.38
N THR A 154 17.01 2.26 -3.11
CA THR A 154 16.06 1.48 -2.29
C THR A 154 14.73 2.22 -2.13
N VAL A 155 14.79 3.51 -1.78
CA VAL A 155 13.61 4.37 -1.65
C VAL A 155 12.83 4.42 -2.96
N PHE A 156 13.52 4.67 -4.07
CA PHE A 156 12.89 4.72 -5.40
C PHE A 156 12.22 3.39 -5.76
N LEU A 157 12.94 2.26 -5.63
CA LEU A 157 12.44 0.95 -6.04
C LEU A 157 11.30 0.46 -5.13
N SER A 158 11.40 0.66 -3.81
CA SER A 158 10.33 0.28 -2.88
C SER A 158 9.05 1.07 -3.17
N ALA A 159 9.17 2.38 -3.41
CA ALA A 159 8.05 3.23 -3.80
C ALA A 159 7.47 2.85 -5.17
N ALA A 160 8.31 2.54 -6.16
CA ALA A 160 7.88 2.12 -7.48
C ALA A 160 7.09 0.81 -7.43
N ILE A 161 7.60 -0.22 -6.74
CA ILE A 161 6.91 -1.51 -6.57
C ILE A 161 5.56 -1.32 -5.84
N PHE A 162 5.54 -0.48 -4.80
CA PHE A 162 4.31 -0.12 -4.10
C PHE A 162 3.31 0.58 -5.05
N THR A 163 3.78 1.49 -5.89
CA THR A 163 2.93 2.24 -6.82
C THR A 163 2.41 1.38 -7.98
N CYS A 164 3.17 0.39 -8.45
CA CYS A 164 2.79 -0.43 -9.60
C CYS A 164 1.45 -1.13 -9.39
N HIS A 165 1.24 -1.80 -8.25
CA HIS A 165 -0.02 -2.50 -8.01
C HIS A 165 -1.18 -1.53 -7.78
N HIS A 166 -0.93 -0.39 -7.14
CA HIS A 166 -1.91 0.70 -7.05
C HIS A 166 -2.31 1.23 -8.42
N THR A 167 -1.35 1.46 -9.32
CA THR A 167 -1.62 1.96 -10.68
C THR A 167 -2.54 1.01 -11.46
N VAL A 168 -2.35 -0.31 -11.29
CA VAL A 168 -3.22 -1.32 -11.91
C VAL A 168 -4.62 -1.25 -11.29
N LEU A 169 -4.73 -1.21 -9.96
CA LEU A 169 -6.03 -1.09 -9.29
C LEU A 169 -6.77 0.20 -9.65
N LEU A 170 -6.07 1.32 -9.64
CA LEU A 170 -6.61 2.65 -9.93
C LEU A 170 -7.07 2.79 -11.39
N SER A 171 -6.48 2.03 -12.32
CA SER A 171 -6.92 2.02 -13.72
C SER A 171 -8.34 1.48 -13.93
N LEU A 172 -8.91 0.82 -12.93
CA LEU A 172 -10.30 0.34 -12.97
C LEU A 172 -11.30 1.46 -12.66
N TYR A 173 -10.90 2.49 -11.91
CA TYR A 173 -11.79 3.54 -11.42
C TYR A 173 -11.55 4.90 -12.07
N PHE A 174 -10.39 5.11 -12.69
CA PHE A 174 -9.94 6.42 -13.14
C PHE A 174 -9.53 6.42 -14.60
N GLU A 175 -9.80 7.56 -15.26
CA GLU A 175 -9.28 7.86 -16.60
C GLU A 175 -7.74 7.84 -16.60
N PRO A 176 -7.08 7.59 -17.74
CA PRO A 176 -5.62 7.45 -17.80
C PRO A 176 -4.83 8.61 -17.16
N TRP A 177 -5.28 9.85 -17.36
CA TRP A 177 -4.61 11.02 -16.77
C TRP A 177 -4.85 11.16 -15.26
N GLN A 178 -6.05 10.79 -14.77
CA GLN A 178 -6.37 10.75 -13.35
C GLN A 178 -5.55 9.67 -12.64
N ASN A 179 -5.43 8.50 -13.25
CA ASN A 179 -4.59 7.41 -12.75
C ASN A 179 -3.12 7.85 -12.67
N VAL A 180 -2.59 8.56 -13.68
CA VAL A 180 -1.21 9.10 -13.61
C VAL A 180 -1.02 10.04 -12.41
N ILE A 181 -1.96 10.96 -12.17
CA ILE A 181 -1.88 11.88 -11.02
C ILE A 181 -1.98 11.12 -9.70
N ALA A 182 -2.94 10.20 -9.58
CA ALA A 182 -3.14 9.39 -8.38
C ALA A 182 -1.91 8.52 -8.10
N SER A 183 -1.36 7.83 -9.11
CA SER A 183 -0.13 7.04 -9.01
C SER A 183 1.08 7.89 -8.65
N LEU A 184 1.20 9.12 -9.16
CA LEU A 184 2.26 10.02 -8.72
C LEU A 184 2.13 10.36 -7.24
N GLY A 185 0.91 10.60 -6.75
CA GLY A 185 0.63 10.81 -5.32
C GLY A 185 1.03 9.60 -4.47
N VAL A 186 0.61 8.39 -4.87
CA VAL A 186 0.98 7.12 -4.23
C VAL A 186 2.50 6.92 -4.22
N PHE A 187 3.18 7.25 -5.32
CA PHE A 187 4.64 7.16 -5.41
C PHE A 187 5.34 8.11 -4.43
N ILE A 188 4.90 9.38 -4.36
CA ILE A 188 5.46 10.36 -3.42
C ILE A 188 5.23 9.94 -1.96
N ALA A 189 4.04 9.39 -1.65
CA ALA A 189 3.75 8.82 -0.34
C ALA A 189 4.67 7.62 -0.03
N GLY A 190 4.82 6.69 -0.97
CA GLY A 190 5.73 5.54 -0.84
C GLY A 190 7.21 5.92 -0.68
N VAL A 191 7.66 6.99 -1.35
CA VAL A 191 8.99 7.58 -1.16
C VAL A 191 9.12 8.12 0.27
N THR A 192 8.12 8.88 0.73
CA THR A 192 8.11 9.47 2.08
C THR A 192 8.21 8.40 3.15
N TRP A 193 7.39 7.35 3.07
CA TRP A 193 7.40 6.26 4.04
C TRP A 193 8.68 5.42 3.96
N SER A 194 9.28 5.26 2.78
CA SER A 194 10.59 4.61 2.65
C SER A 194 11.72 5.42 3.30
N ILE A 195 11.68 6.75 3.23
CA ILE A 195 12.62 7.63 3.94
C ILE A 195 12.42 7.52 5.45
N LEU A 196 11.17 7.56 5.93
CA LEU A 196 10.85 7.38 7.35
C LEU A 196 11.36 6.02 7.86
N TRP A 197 11.17 4.96 7.08
CA TRP A 197 11.65 3.62 7.40
C TRP A 197 13.17 3.58 7.57
N LEU A 198 13.94 4.10 6.60
CA LEU A 198 15.39 4.06 6.67
C LEU A 198 15.94 4.89 7.85
N ARG A 199 15.27 6.01 8.18
CA ARG A 199 15.66 6.91 9.27
C ARG A 199 15.33 6.36 10.65
N HIS A 200 14.15 5.78 10.83
CA HIS A 200 13.63 5.42 12.17
C HIS A 200 13.60 3.91 12.43
N ARG A 201 13.60 3.08 11.39
CA ARG A 201 13.47 1.61 11.48
C ARG A 201 12.30 1.19 12.36
N SER A 202 11.16 1.85 12.18
CA SER A 202 9.93 1.63 12.93
C SER A 202 8.74 1.61 11.97
N LEU A 203 8.01 0.49 11.99
CA LEU A 203 6.76 0.34 11.26
C LEU A 203 5.71 1.31 11.79
N PHE A 204 5.67 1.56 13.10
CA PHE A 204 4.73 2.51 13.68
C PHE A 204 4.91 3.93 13.12
N VAL A 205 6.15 4.41 12.93
CA VAL A 205 6.40 5.74 12.34
C VAL A 205 5.83 5.82 10.92
N CYS A 206 6.08 4.81 10.09
CA CYS A 206 5.58 4.79 8.71
C CYS A 206 4.05 4.65 8.68
N TRP A 207 3.53 3.72 9.49
CA TRP A 207 2.10 3.44 9.62
C TRP A 207 1.31 4.65 10.09
N LEU A 208 1.79 5.43 11.06
CA LEU A 208 1.05 6.62 11.52
C LEU A 208 0.89 7.66 10.40
N SER A 209 1.92 7.88 9.58
CA SER A 209 1.84 8.75 8.41
C SER A 209 0.88 8.18 7.36
N HIS A 210 0.97 6.86 7.09
CA HIS A 210 0.13 6.15 6.13
C HIS A 210 -1.35 6.18 6.55
N ALA A 211 -1.67 5.82 7.79
CA ALA A 211 -3.04 5.84 8.30
C ALA A 211 -3.70 7.23 8.21
N ILE A 212 -2.93 8.31 8.38
CA ILE A 212 -3.43 9.69 8.18
C ILE A 212 -3.71 9.96 6.69
N ALA A 213 -2.88 9.47 5.77
CA ALA A 213 -3.16 9.57 4.34
C ALA A 213 -4.43 8.78 3.97
N ASP A 214 -4.60 7.57 4.50
CA ASP A 214 -5.79 6.74 4.26
C ASP A 214 -7.07 7.38 4.81
N LEU A 215 -6.99 8.12 5.92
CA LEU A 215 -8.14 8.91 6.39
C LEU A 215 -8.64 9.90 5.33
N ALA A 216 -7.74 10.50 4.54
CA ALA A 216 -8.15 11.37 3.42
C ALA A 216 -8.83 10.55 2.32
N VAL A 217 -8.20 9.46 1.89
CA VAL A 217 -8.68 8.61 0.79
C VAL A 217 -10.06 8.03 1.11
N PHE A 218 -10.22 7.40 2.26
CA PHE A 218 -11.49 6.81 2.66
C PHE A 218 -12.54 7.86 3.07
N GLY A 219 -12.11 9.01 3.58
CA GLY A 219 -12.99 10.15 3.82
C GLY A 219 -13.61 10.66 2.51
N ILE A 220 -12.81 10.78 1.45
CA ILE A 220 -13.29 11.13 0.11
C ILE A 220 -14.17 10.02 -0.47
N ALA A 221 -13.75 8.75 -0.34
CA ALA A 221 -14.58 7.63 -0.81
C ALA A 221 -15.96 7.63 -0.15
N TYR A 222 -16.05 7.96 1.14
CA TYR A 222 -17.33 8.13 1.83
C TYR A 222 -18.19 9.23 1.18
N LEU A 223 -17.62 10.41 0.95
CA LEU A 223 -18.33 11.55 0.35
C LEU A 223 -18.83 11.29 -1.08
N ILE A 224 -18.14 10.43 -1.84
CA ILE A 224 -18.51 10.10 -3.22
C ILE A 224 -19.57 9.00 -3.27
N LEU A 225 -19.47 8.01 -2.37
CA LEU A 225 -20.30 6.81 -2.42
C LEU A 225 -21.64 6.96 -1.68
N PHE A 226 -21.74 7.85 -0.70
CA PHE A 226 -22.90 8.01 0.20
C PHE A 226 -23.31 9.48 0.38
#